data_AF-A0AAE4Y776-F1
#
_entry.id   AF-A0AAE4Y776-F1
#
_cell.length_a   1.000
_cell.length_b   1.000
_cell.length_c   1.000
_cell.angle_alpha   90.00
_cell.angle_beta   90.00
_cell.angle_gamma   90.00
#
_symmetry.space_group_name_H-M   'P 1'
#
loop_
_entity.id
_entity.type
_entity.pdbx_description
1 polymer ?
#
loop_
_entity_poly.entity_id
_entity_poly.type
_entity_poly.pdbx_seq_one_letter_code
_entity_poly.pdbx_strand_id
1 'polypeptide(L)'
;MKFLQTYSVIDRSLRILWVGGDWDEFALENQGPAAVANRVLSTRLDDHIVGDDTRTAVLALLETVFETQKEVKLDYRCDSPNKLRRVQLTVRPMKEDRVLMVHDLRDVQSFVKPFGNWHYRHDATSAKCSFCNSVRHDGGQWIAPEALENHPTAVRYVVCEACQAHIDEAIAAVRENRKPLRVLVNGFGPPG
;
A
#
# COMPACT_ATOMS: atom_id res chain seq x y z
N MET A 1 20.37 6.93 -1.39
CA MET A 1 20.03 5.54 -1.74
C MET A 1 18.93 5.49 -2.79
N LYS A 2 18.90 4.42 -3.58
CA LYS A 2 17.73 4.04 -4.38
C LYS A 2 17.22 2.72 -3.80
N PHE A 3 16.19 2.79 -2.94
CA PHE A 3 15.48 1.60 -2.45
C PHE A 3 14.98 0.82 -3.65
N LEU A 4 15.38 -0.43 -3.77
CA LEU A 4 14.92 -1.24 -4.90
C LEU A 4 13.75 -2.11 -4.48
N GLN A 5 13.79 -2.65 -3.25
CA GLN A 5 12.84 -3.64 -2.80
C GLN A 5 12.80 -3.77 -1.27
N THR A 6 11.62 -3.97 -0.70
CA THR A 6 11.44 -4.55 0.63
C THR A 6 10.58 -5.82 0.52
N TYR A 7 10.76 -6.78 1.43
CA TYR A 7 9.92 -7.96 1.46
C TYR A 7 9.66 -8.46 2.88
N SER A 8 8.56 -9.18 3.04
CA SER A 8 8.20 -9.86 4.28
C SER A 8 7.61 -11.25 4.02
N VAL A 9 7.95 -12.21 4.88
CA VAL A 9 7.34 -13.55 4.89
C VAL A 9 6.29 -13.60 5.99
N ILE A 10 5.08 -14.01 5.64
CA ILE A 10 3.92 -14.00 6.53
C ILE A 10 3.28 -15.39 6.54
N ASP A 11 2.88 -15.86 7.73
CA ASP A 11 2.12 -17.11 7.88
C ASP A 11 0.60 -16.90 7.84
N ARG A 12 -0.15 -17.99 7.88
CA ARG A 12 -1.63 -17.97 7.88
C ARG A 12 -2.26 -17.31 9.11
N SER A 13 -1.51 -17.16 10.21
CA SER A 13 -1.93 -16.39 11.38
C SER A 13 -1.54 -14.91 11.28
N LEU A 14 -1.10 -14.47 10.10
CA LEU A 14 -0.64 -13.12 9.77
C LEU A 14 0.64 -12.70 10.50
N ARG A 15 1.40 -13.65 11.07
CA ARG A 15 2.65 -13.32 11.76
C ARG A 15 3.74 -13.01 10.75
N ILE A 16 4.46 -11.92 10.95
CA ILE A 16 5.65 -11.57 10.17
C ILE A 16 6.82 -12.44 10.67
N LEU A 17 7.22 -13.42 9.87
CA LEU A 17 8.30 -14.36 10.19
C LEU A 17 9.67 -13.84 9.79
N TRP A 18 9.72 -13.05 8.72
CA TRP A 18 10.96 -12.50 8.19
C TRP A 18 10.69 -11.18 7.48
N VAL A 19 11.66 -10.28 7.50
CA VAL A 19 11.70 -9.08 6.66
C VAL A 19 13.08 -8.95 6.03
N GLY A 20 13.17 -8.33 4.86
CA GLY A 20 14.47 -8.08 4.22
C GLY A 20 14.40 -7.13 3.04
N GLY A 21 15.50 -7.10 2.29
CA GLY A 21 15.78 -6.03 1.32
C GLY A 21 16.21 -4.78 2.08
N ASP A 22 15.74 -3.62 1.65
CA ASP A 22 16.09 -2.33 2.25
C ASP A 22 15.14 -1.94 3.40
N TRP A 23 14.58 -2.92 4.14
CA TRP A 23 13.43 -2.73 5.04
C TRP A 23 13.64 -1.61 6.09
N ASP A 24 14.68 -1.73 6.92
CA ASP A 24 14.92 -0.76 8.01
C ASP A 24 15.26 0.62 7.47
N GLU A 25 16.07 0.68 6.42
CA GLU A 25 16.44 1.94 5.78
C GLU A 25 15.21 2.62 5.16
N PHE A 26 14.33 1.85 4.52
CA PHE A 26 13.06 2.33 3.98
C PHE A 26 12.14 2.84 5.09
N ALA A 27 12.00 2.09 6.19
CA ALA A 27 11.18 2.49 7.33
C ALA A 27 11.68 3.81 7.95
N LEU A 28 13.00 3.94 8.15
CA LEU A 28 13.61 5.14 8.71
C LEU A 28 13.49 6.35 7.78
N GLU A 29 13.72 6.19 6.47
CA GLU A 29 13.49 7.28 5.49
C GLU A 29 12.03 7.76 5.46
N ASN A 30 11.08 6.90 5.84
CA ASN A 30 9.66 7.21 5.89
C ASN A 30 9.18 7.64 7.28
N GLN A 31 10.11 8.02 8.17
CA GLN A 31 9.80 8.47 9.54
C GLN A 31 9.00 7.43 10.35
N GLY A 32 9.22 6.14 10.06
CA GLY A 32 8.55 5.02 10.69
C GLY A 32 9.49 4.16 11.54
N PRO A 33 10.16 4.68 12.58
CA PRO A 33 11.05 3.87 13.43
C PRO A 33 10.31 2.75 14.18
N ALA A 34 8.98 2.85 14.31
CA ALA A 34 8.15 1.76 14.85
C ALA A 34 8.02 0.56 13.89
N ALA A 35 8.37 0.72 12.62
CA ALA A 35 8.25 -0.30 11.58
C ALA A 35 9.57 -1.00 11.23
N VAL A 36 10.67 -0.73 11.95
CA VAL A 36 11.94 -1.45 11.74
C VAL A 36 11.82 -2.93 12.11
N ALA A 37 12.67 -3.77 11.55
CA ALA A 37 12.64 -5.23 11.67
C ALA A 37 12.46 -5.71 13.12
N ASN A 38 13.27 -5.16 14.05
CA ASN A 38 13.23 -5.52 15.46
C ASN A 38 11.90 -5.19 16.18
N ARG A 39 11.03 -4.39 15.57
CA ARG A 39 9.71 -4.03 16.11
C ARG A 39 8.57 -4.83 15.49
N VAL A 40 8.76 -5.32 14.27
CA VAL A 40 7.70 -5.98 13.50
C VAL A 40 7.83 -7.50 13.45
N LEU A 41 9.06 -8.05 13.57
CA LEU A 41 9.26 -9.49 13.57
C LEU A 41 8.49 -10.18 14.70
N SER A 42 7.90 -11.33 14.39
CA SER A 42 7.05 -12.12 15.29
C SER A 42 5.76 -11.43 15.76
N THR A 43 5.39 -10.28 15.22
CA THR A 43 4.09 -9.63 15.46
C THR A 43 3.14 -9.85 14.28
N ARG A 44 1.86 -9.46 14.41
CA ARG A 44 0.92 -9.63 13.31
C ARG A 44 1.01 -8.47 12.32
N LEU A 45 0.89 -8.76 11.03
CA LEU A 45 0.92 -7.75 9.97
C LEU A 45 -0.16 -6.69 10.15
N ASP A 46 -1.37 -7.10 10.51
CA ASP A 46 -2.54 -6.24 10.64
C ASP A 46 -2.45 -5.25 11.82
N ASP A 47 -1.56 -5.50 12.79
CA ASP A 47 -1.21 -4.56 13.87
C ASP A 47 -0.46 -3.33 13.33
N HIS A 48 0.22 -3.46 12.19
CA HIS A 48 1.03 -2.39 11.57
C HIS A 48 0.32 -1.67 10.44
N ILE A 49 -0.90 -2.08 10.10
CA ILE A 49 -1.71 -1.45 9.05
C ILE A 49 -2.74 -0.53 9.70
N VAL A 50 -2.62 0.77 9.42
CA VAL A 50 -3.53 1.81 9.92
C VAL A 50 -4.66 2.05 8.91
N GLY A 51 -5.90 2.03 9.39
CA GLY A 51 -7.11 2.22 8.60
C GLY A 51 -7.77 0.88 8.24
N ASP A 52 -9.03 0.71 8.64
CA ASP A 52 -9.74 -0.56 8.54
C ASP A 52 -9.94 -1.02 7.10
N ASP A 53 -10.22 -0.09 6.18
CA ASP A 53 -10.33 -0.39 4.75
C ASP A 53 -8.99 -0.90 4.18
N THR A 54 -7.88 -0.27 4.58
CA THR A 54 -6.54 -0.66 4.12
C THR A 54 -6.19 -2.04 4.65
N ARG A 55 -6.48 -2.30 5.92
CA ARG A 55 -6.31 -3.62 6.53
C ARG A 55 -7.13 -4.66 5.79
N THR A 56 -8.43 -4.42 5.60
CA THR A 56 -9.35 -5.32 4.90
C THR A 56 -8.86 -5.65 3.50
N ALA A 57 -8.42 -4.64 2.73
CA ALA A 57 -7.87 -4.84 1.39
C ALA A 57 -6.61 -5.72 1.39
N VAL A 58 -5.66 -5.46 2.27
CA VAL A 58 -4.42 -6.26 2.35
C VAL A 58 -4.72 -7.69 2.77
N LEU A 59 -5.62 -7.90 3.74
CA LEU A 59 -6.02 -9.23 4.17
C LEU A 59 -6.72 -10.01 3.06
N ALA A 60 -7.57 -9.37 2.26
CA ALA A 60 -8.22 -10.01 1.12
C ALA A 60 -7.21 -10.48 0.05
N LEU A 61 -6.15 -9.68 -0.20
CA LEU A 61 -5.05 -10.08 -1.09
C LEU A 61 -4.31 -11.31 -0.55
N LEU A 62 -3.99 -11.32 0.75
CA LEU A 62 -3.30 -12.45 1.38
C LEU A 62 -4.15 -13.72 1.36
N GLU A 63 -5.42 -13.63 1.77
CA GLU A 63 -6.33 -14.76 1.79
C GLU A 63 -6.48 -15.37 0.39
N THR A 64 -6.61 -14.51 -0.64
CA THR A 64 -6.65 -14.98 -2.03
C THR A 64 -5.42 -15.82 -2.39
N VAL A 65 -4.22 -15.40 -1.98
CA VAL A 65 -3.00 -16.17 -2.24
C VAL A 65 -2.95 -17.46 -1.41
N PHE A 66 -3.35 -17.43 -0.14
CA PHE A 66 -3.43 -18.63 0.70
C PHE A 66 -4.39 -19.67 0.13
N GLU A 67 -5.59 -19.26 -0.28
CA GLU A 67 -6.63 -20.14 -0.82
C GLU A 67 -6.26 -20.70 -2.20
N THR A 68 -5.80 -19.83 -3.10
CA THR A 68 -5.60 -20.20 -4.51
C THR A 68 -4.22 -20.77 -4.80
N GLN A 69 -3.25 -20.55 -3.91
CA GLN A 69 -1.83 -20.85 -4.14
C GLN A 69 -1.31 -20.22 -5.45
N LYS A 70 -1.80 -19.02 -5.78
CA LYS A 70 -1.41 -18.24 -6.95
C LYS A 70 -0.99 -16.84 -6.55
N GLU A 71 -0.09 -16.27 -7.34
CA GLU A 71 0.45 -14.92 -7.10
C GLU A 71 -0.59 -13.84 -7.43
N VAL A 72 -0.69 -12.82 -6.58
CA VAL A 72 -1.39 -11.56 -6.86
C VAL A 72 -0.36 -10.44 -7.05
N LYS A 73 -0.59 -9.57 -8.03
CA LYS A 73 0.21 -8.37 -8.27
C LYS A 73 -0.67 -7.14 -8.33
N LEU A 74 -0.24 -6.08 -7.67
CA LEU A 74 -0.95 -4.80 -7.64
C LEU A 74 0.05 -3.65 -7.58
N ASP A 75 -0.13 -2.64 -8.42
CA ASP A 75 0.62 -1.39 -8.32
C ASP A 75 -0.10 -0.43 -7.35
N TYR A 76 0.67 0.29 -6.54
CA TYR A 76 0.17 1.31 -5.63
C TYR A 76 1.23 2.42 -5.42
N ARG A 77 0.85 3.48 -4.71
CA ARG A 77 1.73 4.58 -4.34
C ARG A 77 2.14 4.49 -2.88
N CYS A 78 3.43 4.69 -2.63
CA CYS A 78 3.98 4.78 -1.29
C CYS A 78 4.86 6.01 -1.20
N ASP A 79 4.28 7.20 -1.26
CA ASP A 79 5.05 8.43 -1.35
C ASP A 79 5.77 8.75 -0.03
N SER A 80 6.91 9.43 -0.11
CA SER A 80 7.50 10.16 1.01
C SER A 80 7.15 11.65 0.90
N PRO A 81 7.38 12.48 1.93
CA PRO A 81 7.06 13.92 1.87
C PRO A 81 7.63 14.66 0.65
N ASN A 82 8.75 14.18 0.10
CA ASN A 82 9.47 14.78 -1.02
C ASN A 82 9.51 13.93 -2.29
N LYS A 83 9.06 12.66 -2.26
CA LYS A 83 9.14 11.74 -3.41
C LYS A 83 7.79 11.12 -3.69
N LEU A 84 7.39 11.18 -4.95
CA LEU A 84 6.35 10.34 -5.52
C LEU A 84 6.95 8.97 -5.84
N ARG A 85 6.36 7.89 -5.33
CA ARG A 85 6.85 6.53 -5.58
C ARG A 85 5.74 5.62 -6.05
N ARG A 86 5.95 4.98 -7.21
CA ARG A 86 5.13 3.85 -7.65
C ARG A 86 5.81 2.56 -7.22
N VAL A 87 5.07 1.73 -6.51
CA VAL A 87 5.51 0.44 -5.99
C VAL A 87 4.63 -0.65 -6.57
N GLN A 88 5.23 -1.78 -6.95
CA GLN A 88 4.47 -2.98 -7.23
C GLN A 88 4.51 -3.90 -6.02
N LEU A 89 3.34 -4.14 -5.43
CA LEU A 89 3.14 -5.23 -4.49
C LEU A 89 2.99 -6.54 -5.28
N THR A 90 3.77 -7.53 -4.89
CA THR A 90 3.64 -8.91 -5.35
C THR A 90 3.49 -9.82 -4.14
N VAL A 91 2.38 -10.55 -4.06
CA VAL A 91 2.12 -11.53 -3.00
C VAL A 91 2.20 -12.92 -3.61
N ARG A 92 3.15 -13.74 -3.14
CA ARG A 92 3.43 -15.08 -3.69
C ARG A 92 3.18 -16.16 -2.64
N PRO A 93 2.62 -17.32 -3.03
CA PRO A 93 2.58 -18.46 -2.14
C PRO A 93 3.99 -18.99 -1.87
N MET A 94 4.20 -19.50 -0.67
CA MET A 94 5.38 -20.24 -0.25
C MET A 94 4.96 -21.59 0.34
N LYS A 95 5.94 -22.48 0.55
CA LYS A 95 5.71 -23.74 1.29
C LYS A 95 5.25 -23.45 2.72
N GLU A 96 4.60 -24.44 3.34
CA GLU A 96 4.21 -24.42 4.76
C GLU A 96 3.20 -23.31 5.11
N ASP A 97 2.21 -23.09 4.24
CA ASP A 97 1.13 -22.09 4.44
C ASP A 97 1.67 -20.68 4.76
N ARG A 98 2.66 -20.28 3.98
CA ARG A 98 3.27 -18.94 4.04
C ARG A 98 3.08 -18.20 2.73
N VAL A 99 3.24 -16.88 2.81
CA VAL A 99 3.30 -16.00 1.65
C VAL A 99 4.50 -15.07 1.74
N LEU A 100 5.07 -14.75 0.59
CA LEU A 100 6.07 -13.70 0.43
C LEU A 100 5.38 -12.45 -0.13
N MET A 101 5.38 -11.36 0.62
CA MET A 101 5.00 -10.04 0.13
C MET A 101 6.27 -9.29 -0.29
N VAL A 102 6.31 -8.82 -1.52
CA VAL A 102 7.43 -8.06 -2.10
C VAL A 102 6.91 -6.71 -2.57
N HIS A 103 7.60 -5.65 -2.16
CA HIS A 103 7.33 -4.27 -2.55
C HIS A 103 8.48 -3.78 -3.43
N ASP A 104 8.29 -3.81 -4.75
CA ASP A 104 9.29 -3.38 -5.72
C ASP A 104 9.10 -1.89 -6.08
N LEU A 105 10.13 -1.06 -5.91
CA LEU A 105 10.08 0.31 -6.41
C LEU A 105 10.13 0.29 -7.96
N ARG A 106 9.06 0.76 -8.59
CA ARG A 106 8.93 0.80 -10.06
C ARG A 106 9.31 2.15 -10.65
N ASP A 107 8.95 3.23 -9.98
CA ASP A 107 9.29 4.60 -10.41
C ASP A 107 9.40 5.53 -9.20
N VAL A 108 10.24 6.55 -9.33
CA VAL A 108 10.42 7.59 -8.31
C VAL A 108 10.64 8.95 -8.95
N GLN A 109 9.88 9.93 -8.50
CA GLN A 109 9.98 11.32 -8.95
C GLN A 109 9.98 12.24 -7.73
N SER A 110 10.61 13.40 -7.85
CA SER A 110 10.49 14.44 -6.82
C SER A 110 9.16 15.17 -6.96
N PHE A 111 8.51 15.49 -5.86
CA PHE A 111 7.39 16.43 -5.92
C PHE A 111 7.89 17.82 -6.33
N VAL A 112 7.10 18.53 -7.15
CA VAL A 112 7.36 19.93 -7.50
C VAL A 112 7.33 20.82 -6.24
N LYS A 113 6.44 20.49 -5.30
CA LYS A 113 6.36 21.09 -3.97
C LYS A 113 6.34 19.97 -2.93
N PRO A 114 7.26 19.94 -1.95
CA PRO A 114 7.20 18.94 -0.87
C PRO A 114 5.87 19.04 -0.13
N PHE A 115 5.31 17.89 0.22
CA PHE A 115 4.12 17.84 1.07
C PHE A 115 4.53 17.84 2.54
N GLY A 116 3.68 18.44 3.37
CA GLY A 116 3.79 18.30 4.82
C GLY A 116 3.58 16.84 5.25
N ASN A 117 3.99 16.52 6.47
CA ASN A 117 3.69 15.23 7.06
C ASN A 117 2.17 15.07 7.24
N TRP A 118 1.66 13.93 6.76
CA TRP A 118 0.27 13.54 6.98
C TRP A 118 0.18 12.83 8.32
N HIS A 119 -0.77 13.23 9.14
CA HIS A 119 -1.04 12.58 10.42
C HIS A 119 -2.34 11.80 10.33
N TYR A 120 -2.26 10.51 10.62
CA TYR A 120 -3.46 9.71 10.76
C TYR A 120 -4.26 10.18 11.97
N ARG A 121 -5.56 10.42 11.75
CA ARG A 121 -6.54 10.71 12.79
C ARG A 121 -7.85 10.03 12.44
N HIS A 122 -8.35 9.18 13.34
CA HIS A 122 -9.60 8.45 13.13
C HIS A 122 -10.81 9.39 12.99
N ASP A 123 -10.76 10.56 13.64
CA ASP A 123 -11.78 11.61 13.65
C ASP A 123 -11.60 12.67 12.56
N ALA A 124 -10.61 12.53 11.67
CA ALA A 124 -10.39 13.50 10.60
C ALA A 124 -11.52 13.49 9.56
N THR A 125 -11.95 14.69 9.16
CA THR A 125 -12.97 14.89 8.12
C THR A 125 -12.45 14.58 6.72
N SER A 126 -11.17 14.89 6.46
CA SER A 126 -10.49 14.53 5.23
C SER A 126 -10.07 13.06 5.23
N ALA A 127 -10.23 12.39 4.09
CA ALA A 127 -9.79 11.03 3.85
C ALA A 127 -8.65 10.98 2.83
N LYS A 128 -7.71 10.06 3.01
CA LYS A 128 -6.62 9.79 2.06
C LYS A 128 -6.64 8.32 1.69
N CYS A 129 -6.60 8.03 0.39
CA CYS A 129 -6.54 6.67 -0.10
C CYS A 129 -5.14 6.07 0.13
N SER A 130 -5.06 4.91 0.76
CA SER A 130 -3.80 4.22 1.06
C SER A 130 -3.11 3.59 -0.15
N PHE A 131 -3.80 3.48 -1.29
CA PHE A 131 -3.25 2.88 -2.51
C PHE A 131 -2.85 3.92 -3.56
N CYS A 132 -3.58 5.02 -3.73
CA CYS A 132 -3.25 6.04 -4.74
C CYS A 132 -2.86 7.40 -4.15
N ASN A 133 -2.95 7.58 -2.83
CA ASN A 133 -2.72 8.84 -2.12
C ASN A 133 -3.65 10.00 -2.49
N SER A 134 -4.67 9.80 -3.34
CA SER A 134 -5.73 10.79 -3.56
C SER A 134 -6.41 11.14 -2.24
N VAL A 135 -6.82 12.41 -2.14
CA VAL A 135 -7.44 12.97 -0.95
C VAL A 135 -8.87 13.38 -1.28
N ARG A 136 -9.77 13.16 -0.34
CA ARG A 136 -11.16 13.63 -0.39
C ARG A 136 -11.41 14.50 0.83
N HIS A 137 -11.69 15.78 0.61
CA HIS A 137 -12.25 16.64 1.65
C HIS A 137 -13.72 16.25 1.91
N ASP A 138 -14.26 16.64 3.05
CA ASP A 138 -15.58 16.23 3.53
C ASP A 138 -16.66 16.18 2.44
N GLY A 139 -17.16 14.98 2.11
CA GLY A 139 -18.16 14.73 1.06
C GLY A 139 -17.76 15.10 -0.39
N GLY A 140 -16.53 15.56 -0.62
CA GLY A 140 -16.05 16.06 -1.90
C GLY A 140 -15.61 14.98 -2.89
N GLN A 141 -14.95 15.39 -3.97
CA GLN A 141 -14.35 14.48 -4.95
C GLN A 141 -12.95 14.03 -4.50
N TRP A 142 -12.49 12.91 -5.06
CA TRP A 142 -11.10 12.47 -4.91
C TRP A 142 -10.19 13.32 -5.79
N ILE A 143 -9.23 13.98 -5.17
CA ILE A 143 -8.27 14.86 -5.85
C ILE A 143 -6.88 14.25 -5.68
N ALA A 144 -6.10 14.24 -6.77
CA ALA A 144 -4.70 13.84 -6.71
C ALA A 144 -3.94 14.73 -5.72
N PRO A 145 -3.00 14.21 -4.92
CA PRO A 145 -2.27 15.04 -3.97
C PRO A 145 -1.55 16.20 -4.68
N GLU A 146 -1.05 16.02 -5.89
CA GLU A 146 -0.36 17.05 -6.68
C GLU A 146 -1.26 18.21 -7.11
N ALA A 147 -2.57 17.98 -7.20
CA ALA A 147 -3.55 18.97 -7.61
C ALA A 147 -4.15 19.76 -6.42
N LEU A 148 -3.79 19.38 -5.18
CA LEU A 148 -4.25 20.10 -3.99
C LEU A 148 -3.45 21.39 -3.81
N GLU A 149 -4.15 22.52 -3.69
CA GLU A 149 -3.51 23.77 -3.27
C GLU A 149 -3.13 23.73 -1.78
N ASN A 150 -3.99 23.13 -0.95
CA ASN A 150 -3.83 23.01 0.48
C ASN A 150 -4.01 21.56 0.92
N HIS A 151 -2.94 20.98 1.45
CA HIS A 151 -2.97 19.62 1.98
C HIS A 151 -3.51 19.60 3.41
N PRO A 152 -4.48 18.73 3.74
CA PRO A 152 -4.88 18.57 5.11
C PRO A 152 -3.76 17.90 5.91
N THR A 153 -3.49 18.41 7.11
CA THR A 153 -2.48 17.86 8.02
C THR A 153 -2.96 16.59 8.72
N ALA A 154 -4.27 16.45 8.91
CA ALA A 154 -4.92 15.31 9.52
C ALA A 154 -5.84 14.60 8.50
N VAL A 155 -5.66 13.28 8.36
CA VAL A 155 -6.48 12.46 7.47
C VAL A 155 -6.82 11.12 8.12
N ARG A 156 -7.98 10.56 7.76
CA ARG A 156 -8.23 9.12 7.94
C ARG A 156 -7.72 8.36 6.72
N TYR A 157 -7.17 7.18 6.94
CA TYR A 157 -6.76 6.29 5.85
C TYR A 157 -7.91 5.37 5.45
N VAL A 158 -8.20 5.33 4.15
CA VAL A 158 -9.28 4.56 3.53
C VAL A 158 -8.81 3.98 2.19
N VAL A 159 -9.67 3.26 1.48
CA VAL A 159 -9.44 2.87 0.09
C VAL A 159 -10.51 3.53 -0.78
N CYS A 160 -10.12 4.31 -1.80
CA CYS A 160 -11.10 4.92 -2.70
C CYS A 160 -11.75 3.86 -3.60
N GLU A 161 -12.91 4.19 -4.15
CA GLU A 161 -13.75 3.29 -4.93
C GLU A 161 -13.01 2.76 -6.17
N ALA A 162 -12.19 3.60 -6.81
CA ALA A 162 -11.36 3.20 -7.95
C ALA A 162 -10.25 2.21 -7.56
N CYS A 163 -9.61 2.40 -6.40
CA CYS A 163 -8.59 1.47 -5.91
C CYS A 163 -9.22 0.16 -5.43
N GLN A 164 -10.40 0.22 -4.80
CA GLN A 164 -11.13 -0.97 -4.38
C GLN A 164 -11.50 -1.82 -5.59
N ALA A 165 -12.06 -1.22 -6.65
CA ALA A 165 -12.38 -1.94 -7.88
C ALA A 165 -11.15 -2.60 -8.52
N HIS A 166 -9.98 -1.96 -8.43
CA HIS A 166 -8.73 -2.56 -8.93
C HIS A 166 -8.26 -3.74 -8.07
N ILE A 167 -8.38 -3.65 -6.74
CA ILE A 167 -8.08 -4.76 -5.83
C ILE A 167 -9.01 -5.94 -6.10
N ASP A 168 -10.30 -5.68 -6.20
CA ASP A 168 -11.32 -6.71 -6.47
C ASP A 168 -11.07 -7.40 -7.80
N GLU A 169 -10.72 -6.64 -8.84
CA GLU A 169 -10.37 -7.17 -10.16
C GLU A 169 -9.09 -8.02 -10.12
N ALA A 170 -8.06 -7.60 -9.37
CA ALA A 170 -6.84 -8.39 -9.20
C ALA A 170 -7.13 -9.73 -8.50
N ILE A 171 -8.00 -9.72 -7.48
CA ILE A 171 -8.44 -10.92 -6.76
C ILE A 171 -9.27 -11.83 -7.68
N ALA A 172 -10.27 -11.27 -8.37
CA ALA A 172 -11.14 -12.01 -9.27
C ALA A 172 -10.34 -12.69 -10.39
N ALA A 173 -9.38 -11.97 -10.98
CA ALA A 173 -8.53 -12.51 -12.03
C ALA A 173 -7.73 -13.75 -11.58
N VAL A 174 -7.18 -13.73 -10.36
CA VAL A 174 -6.44 -14.86 -9.80
C VAL A 174 -7.37 -16.07 -9.56
N ARG A 175 -8.55 -15.82 -8.97
CA ARG A 175 -9.56 -16.85 -8.70
C ARG A 175 -10.08 -17.50 -9.99
N GLU A 176 -10.28 -16.69 -11.03
CA GLU A 176 -10.76 -17.14 -12.34
C GLU A 176 -9.64 -17.64 -13.27
N ASN A 177 -8.38 -17.67 -12.79
CA ASN A 177 -7.22 -18.11 -13.56
C ASN A 177 -6.99 -17.34 -14.87
N ARG A 178 -7.25 -16.04 -14.85
CA ARG A 178 -7.04 -15.12 -15.97
C ARG A 178 -6.04 -14.04 -15.61
N LYS A 179 -5.59 -13.29 -16.62
CA LYS A 179 -4.82 -12.06 -16.37
C LYS A 179 -5.79 -10.98 -15.87
N PRO A 180 -5.38 -10.13 -14.91
CA PRO A 180 -6.17 -8.96 -14.56
C PRO A 180 -6.33 -8.09 -15.80
N LEU A 181 -7.49 -7.48 -15.94
CA LEU A 181 -7.69 -6.42 -16.92
C LEU A 181 -6.60 -5.37 -16.70
N ARG A 182 -6.08 -4.77 -17.78
CA ARG A 182 -5.16 -3.64 -17.68
C ARG A 182 -5.92 -2.46 -17.09
N VAL A 183 -6.06 -2.43 -15.78
CA VAL A 183 -6.46 -1.25 -15.04
C VAL A 183 -5.19 -0.45 -14.90
N LEU A 184 -5.07 0.60 -15.71
CA LEU A 184 -4.05 1.61 -15.48
C LEU A 184 -4.29 2.11 -14.06
N VAL A 185 -3.42 1.69 -13.13
CA VAL A 185 -3.18 2.52 -11.96
C VAL A 185 -2.63 3.77 -12.59
N ASN A 186 -3.47 4.80 -12.71
CA ASN A 186 -3.02 6.07 -13.22
C ASN A 186 -1.83 6.43 -12.33
N GLY A 187 -0.63 6.30 -12.89
CA GLY A 187 0.61 6.40 -12.14
C GLY A 187 0.77 7.77 -11.48
N PHE A 188 -0.09 8.73 -11.83
CA PHE A 188 -0.08 10.12 -11.41
C PHE A 188 -1.53 10.67 -11.47
N GLY A 189 -2.29 10.57 -10.38
CA GLY A 189 -3.62 11.20 -10.26
C GLY A 189 -4.77 10.55 -11.06
N PRO A 190 -6.04 10.94 -10.85
CA PRO A 190 -7.17 10.32 -11.57
C PRO A 190 -7.09 10.62 -13.09
N PRO A 191 -7.79 9.85 -13.93
CA PRO A 191 -8.00 10.28 -15.31
C PRO A 191 -8.87 11.54 -15.25
N GLY A 192 -8.38 12.65 -15.81
CA GLY A 192 -9.22 13.81 -16.09
C GLY A 192 -10.37 13.45 -17.02
#